data_AF-G2WJZ9-F1
#
_entry.id   AF-G2WJZ9-F1
#
_cell.length_a   1.000
_cell.length_b   1.000
_cell.length_c   1.000
_cell.angle_alpha   90.00
_cell.angle_beta   90.00
_cell.angle_gamma   90.00
#
_symmetry.space_group_name_H-M   'P 1'
#
loop_
_entity.id
_entity.type
_entity.pdbx_description
1 polymer ?
#
loop_
_entity_poly.entity_id
_entity_poly.type
_entity_poly.pdbx_seq_one_letter_code
_entity_poly.pdbx_strand_id
1 'polypeptide(L)'
;MSSDAIRNTEQINAAIKIIENKTERPQSSTTPIDSKASTVAAANSTATETSRDLTQYTLDDGRVVSTNRRIMNKVPAITSHVPTDEELFQPNGIPRHEFLRDHFKREGKLSAAQAARIVTLATELFSKEPNLISVPAPITVCGDIHGQYFDLLKLFEVGGDPATTSYLFLGDYVDRGSFSFECLIYLYSLKLNFNDHFWLLRGNHECKHLTSYFTFKNEMLHKYNLDIYEKCCESFNNLPLAALMNGQYLCVHGGISPELNSLQDINNLNRFREIPSHGLMCDLLWADPIEEYDEVLDKDLTEEDIVNSKTMVPHHGKMAPSRDMFVPNSVRGCSYAFTYRAACHFLQETGLLSIIRAHEAQDAGYRMYKNTKTLGFPSLLTLFSAPNYLDTYNNKAAILKYENNVMNIRQFNMTPHPYWLPDFMDVFTWSLPFVGEKVTEMLVAILNICTEDELENDTPVIEELVGTDKKLPQAGKSEAAPQPATSASPKHASILDDEHRRKALRNKILAVAKVSRMYSVLREETNKVQFLKDHNSGVLPRGALSNGVKGLDEALSTFERARKHDLINEKLPPSLDELKNENKKYYEKVWQKVHEHDAKNDSK
;
A
#
# COMPACT_ATOMS: atom_id res chain seq x y z
N MET A 1 15.67 0.19 25.85
CA MET A 1 16.24 0.24 24.48
C MET A 1 17.33 -0.81 24.39
N SER A 2 17.29 -1.69 23.38
CA SER A 2 18.19 -2.85 23.24
C SER A 2 19.66 -2.42 23.07
N SER A 3 20.59 -3.23 23.58
CA SER A 3 22.05 -3.03 23.46
C SER A 3 22.54 -2.91 22.01
N ASP A 4 21.77 -3.44 21.06
CA ASP A 4 22.10 -3.40 19.64
C ASP A 4 21.89 -2.01 19.02
N ALA A 5 20.97 -1.21 19.58
CA ALA A 5 20.73 0.16 19.12
C ALA A 5 21.90 1.10 19.48
N ILE A 6 22.54 0.88 20.63
CA ILE A 6 23.70 1.65 21.08
C ILE A 6 24.91 1.33 20.20
N ARG A 7 25.14 0.03 19.92
CA ARG A 7 26.26 -0.42 19.08
C ARG A 7 26.17 0.09 17.63
N ASN A 8 24.97 0.13 17.07
CA ASN A 8 24.77 0.67 15.71
C ASN A 8 24.99 2.19 15.66
N THR A 9 24.60 2.91 16.71
CA THR A 9 24.80 4.36 16.81
C THR A 9 26.30 4.71 16.92
N GLU A 10 27.07 3.92 17.67
CA GLU A 10 28.52 4.10 17.79
C GLU A 10 29.27 3.83 16.48
N GLN A 11 28.84 2.81 15.71
CA GLN A 11 29.43 2.50 14.41
C GLN A 11 29.17 3.58 13.35
N ILE A 12 27.97 4.17 13.36
CA ILE A 12 27.60 5.28 12.47
C ILE A 12 28.40 6.54 12.80
N ASN A 13 28.55 6.87 14.09
CA ASN A 13 29.32 8.03 14.53
C ASN A 13 30.83 7.89 14.25
N ALA A 14 31.37 6.67 14.31
CA ALA A 14 32.76 6.39 13.94
C ALA A 14 32.99 6.57 12.43
N ALA A 15 32.03 6.19 11.58
CA ALA A 15 32.11 6.38 10.14
C ALA A 15 32.09 7.86 9.73
N ILE A 16 31.28 8.69 10.41
CA ILE A 16 31.18 10.13 10.15
C ILE A 16 32.51 10.85 10.45
N LYS A 17 33.20 10.51 11.55
CA LYS A 17 34.52 11.09 11.89
C LYS A 17 35.63 10.78 10.88
N ILE A 18 35.54 9.62 10.21
CA ILE A 18 36.53 9.24 9.18
C ILE A 18 36.34 10.06 7.90
N ILE A 19 35.10 10.50 7.62
CA ILE A 19 34.75 11.31 6.46
C ILE A 19 35.17 12.77 6.67
N GLU A 20 34.98 13.33 7.87
CA GLU A 20 35.36 14.71 8.19
C GLU A 20 36.88 14.96 8.09
N ASN A 21 37.70 13.97 8.49
CA ASN A 21 39.16 14.09 8.49
C ASN A 21 39.84 13.98 7.11
N LYS A 22 39.09 13.76 6.02
CA LYS A 22 39.65 13.56 4.66
C LYS A 22 39.66 14.81 3.78
N THR A 23 39.24 15.97 4.31
CA THR A 23 38.92 17.17 3.50
C THR A 23 39.96 18.31 3.56
N GLU A 24 41.23 18.03 3.87
CA GLU A 24 42.30 19.04 3.78
C GLU A 24 43.40 18.59 2.80
N ARG A 25 43.48 19.26 1.64
CA ARG A 25 44.65 19.23 0.74
C ARG A 25 45.42 20.55 0.85
N PRO A 26 46.76 20.53 0.97
CA PRO A 26 47.57 21.75 0.98
C PRO A 26 47.85 22.28 -0.43
N GLN A 27 47.96 23.61 -0.52
CA GLN A 27 48.30 24.38 -1.72
C GLN A 27 49.75 24.13 -2.19
N SER A 28 49.99 24.04 -3.51
CA SER A 28 51.34 24.00 -4.08
C SER A 28 51.68 25.28 -4.84
N SER A 29 52.86 25.81 -4.51
CA SER A 29 53.53 26.96 -5.11
C SER A 29 54.18 26.62 -6.46
N THR A 30 54.17 27.62 -7.34
CA THR A 30 54.80 27.68 -8.66
C THR A 30 56.33 27.69 -8.64
N THR A 31 56.98 26.95 -9.56
CA THR A 31 58.13 27.42 -10.38
C THR A 31 58.47 26.41 -11.50
N PRO A 32 58.92 26.86 -12.69
CA PRO A 32 59.12 26.01 -13.86
C PRO A 32 60.61 25.76 -14.17
N ILE A 33 60.99 24.54 -14.58
CA ILE A 33 62.29 24.30 -15.24
C ILE A 33 62.15 23.33 -16.42
N ASP A 34 62.57 23.89 -17.55
CA ASP A 34 62.93 23.44 -18.88
C ASP A 34 63.12 21.96 -19.26
N SER A 35 62.69 21.77 -20.50
CA SER A 35 62.94 20.73 -21.50
C SER A 35 64.38 20.22 -21.62
N LYS A 36 64.51 18.90 -21.85
CA LYS A 36 65.35 18.36 -22.92
C LYS A 36 64.82 17.01 -23.40
N ALA A 37 64.59 16.95 -24.71
CA ALA A 37 64.15 15.79 -25.45
C ALA A 37 65.27 14.76 -25.62
N SER A 38 64.90 13.48 -25.60
CA SER A 38 65.61 12.44 -26.36
C SER A 38 64.59 11.41 -26.84
N THR A 39 64.37 11.41 -28.14
CA THR A 39 63.55 10.47 -28.91
C THR A 39 64.27 9.14 -29.08
N VAL A 40 63.65 8.02 -28.70
CA VAL A 40 63.76 6.74 -29.41
C VAL A 40 62.39 6.06 -29.34
N ALA A 41 61.77 5.88 -30.51
CA ALA A 41 60.51 5.20 -30.67
C ALA A 41 60.69 3.67 -30.55
N ALA A 42 59.87 3.03 -29.73
CA ALA A 42 59.52 1.63 -29.88
C ALA A 42 58.04 1.49 -29.54
N ALA A 43 57.27 1.04 -30.53
CA ALA A 43 55.83 0.91 -30.50
C ALA A 43 55.38 0.01 -29.34
N ASN A 44 54.65 0.60 -28.39
CA ASN A 44 53.73 -0.12 -27.53
C ASN A 44 52.38 0.58 -27.64
N SER A 45 51.39 -0.18 -28.10
CA SER A 45 49.99 0.21 -28.17
C SER A 45 49.47 0.53 -26.78
N THR A 46 49.59 1.79 -26.36
CA THR A 46 48.82 2.32 -25.24
C THR A 46 47.41 2.56 -25.74
N ALA A 47 46.50 1.65 -25.41
CA ALA A 47 45.09 1.99 -25.35
C ALA A 47 44.98 3.27 -24.51
N THR A 48 44.59 4.38 -25.15
CA THR A 48 44.18 5.57 -24.44
C THR A 48 42.97 5.19 -23.60
N GLU A 49 43.18 4.96 -22.31
CA GLU A 49 42.12 5.05 -21.32
C GLU A 49 41.58 6.48 -21.39
N THR A 50 40.60 6.70 -22.26
CA THR A 50 39.76 7.89 -22.21
C THR A 50 39.13 7.88 -20.84
N SER A 51 39.57 8.80 -19.97
CA SER A 51 38.94 9.07 -18.68
C SER A 51 37.44 9.26 -18.93
N ARG A 52 36.66 8.23 -18.59
CA ARG A 52 35.20 8.24 -18.81
C ARG A 52 34.63 9.31 -17.89
N ASP A 53 33.98 10.31 -18.48
CA ASP A 53 33.30 11.35 -17.71
C ASP A 53 32.15 10.72 -16.93
N LEU A 54 32.35 10.48 -15.63
CA LEU A 54 31.35 9.87 -14.74
C LEU A 54 30.16 10.79 -14.48
N THR A 55 30.23 12.06 -14.89
CA THR A 55 29.10 12.99 -14.82
C THR A 55 28.07 12.74 -15.91
N GLN A 56 28.39 11.89 -16.90
CA GLN A 56 27.55 11.55 -18.04
C GLN A 56 27.34 10.04 -18.14
N TYR A 57 26.09 9.64 -18.32
CA TYR A 57 25.69 8.26 -18.55
C TYR A 57 24.92 8.16 -19.87
N THR A 58 25.33 7.25 -20.75
CA THR A 58 24.61 6.95 -21.98
C THR A 58 23.61 5.83 -21.71
N LEU A 59 22.31 6.12 -21.87
CA LEU A 59 21.23 5.15 -21.80
C LEU A 59 21.28 4.17 -22.98
N ASP A 60 20.56 3.06 -22.87
CA ASP A 60 20.51 2.00 -23.89
C ASP A 60 19.97 2.50 -25.26
N ASP A 61 19.20 3.59 -25.26
CA ASP A 61 18.68 4.25 -26.46
C ASP A 61 19.64 5.31 -27.06
N GLY A 62 20.87 5.41 -26.53
CA GLY A 62 21.91 6.32 -26.99
C GLY A 62 21.81 7.74 -26.43
N ARG A 63 20.80 8.08 -25.63
CA ARG A 63 20.71 9.40 -24.99
C ARG A 63 21.73 9.55 -23.86
N VAL A 64 22.42 10.68 -23.81
CA VAL A 64 23.36 11.01 -22.73
C VAL A 64 22.64 11.85 -21.66
N VAL A 65 22.68 11.37 -20.41
CA VAL A 65 22.07 12.02 -19.25
C VAL A 65 23.13 12.36 -18.20
N SER A 66 22.90 13.46 -17.48
CA SER A 66 23.77 13.86 -16.38
C SER A 66 23.50 12.99 -15.14
N THR A 67 24.53 12.44 -14.51
CA THR A 67 24.41 11.68 -13.26
C THR A 67 24.21 12.59 -12.04
N ASN A 68 24.54 13.88 -12.16
CA ASN A 68 24.43 14.88 -11.08
C ASN A 68 23.14 15.71 -11.12
N ARG A 69 22.24 15.44 -12.07
CA ARG A 69 21.03 16.25 -12.28
C ARG A 69 19.83 15.33 -12.44
N ARG A 70 18.65 15.85 -12.09
CA ARG A 70 17.39 15.13 -12.25
C ARG A 70 17.19 14.78 -13.73
N ILE A 71 17.13 13.48 -14.01
CA ILE A 71 17.03 12.93 -15.37
C ILE A 71 15.68 13.31 -16.00
N MET A 72 14.59 13.11 -15.26
CA MET A 72 13.22 13.40 -15.72
C MET A 72 12.78 14.81 -15.29
N ASN A 73 13.28 15.82 -16.00
CA ASN A 73 12.98 17.23 -15.70
C ASN A 73 11.54 17.67 -16.05
N LYS A 74 10.83 16.93 -16.92
CA LYS A 74 9.43 17.22 -17.30
C LYS A 74 8.40 16.83 -16.23
N VAL A 75 8.74 15.88 -15.35
CA VAL A 75 7.86 15.49 -14.25
C VAL A 75 7.86 16.64 -13.25
N PRO A 76 6.72 17.21 -12.84
CA PRO A 76 6.71 18.24 -11.81
C PRO A 76 7.41 17.76 -10.52
N ALA A 77 8.06 18.67 -9.80
CA ALA A 77 8.63 18.35 -8.49
C ALA A 77 7.57 18.55 -7.42
N ILE A 78 7.60 17.70 -6.38
CA ILE A 78 6.81 17.91 -5.17
C ILE A 78 7.21 19.23 -4.50
N THR A 79 6.26 19.88 -3.83
CA THR A 79 6.58 21.09 -3.06
C THR A 79 7.16 20.74 -1.70
N SER A 80 8.33 21.28 -1.37
CA SER A 80 8.93 21.17 -0.04
C SER A 80 8.45 22.26 0.94
N HIS A 81 7.71 23.24 0.43
CA HIS A 81 7.12 24.30 1.25
C HIS A 81 6.04 23.71 2.16
N VAL A 82 6.11 24.01 3.46
CA VAL A 82 5.01 23.80 4.40
C VAL A 82 4.38 25.19 4.64
N PRO A 83 3.06 25.36 4.42
CA PRO A 83 2.44 26.66 4.50
C PRO A 83 2.53 27.26 5.90
N THR A 84 2.56 28.58 5.96
CA THR A 84 2.31 29.34 7.19
C THR A 84 0.82 29.31 7.53
N ASP A 85 0.48 29.63 8.78
CA ASP A 85 -0.93 29.68 9.20
C ASP A 85 -1.69 30.81 8.48
N GLU A 86 -1.03 31.92 8.16
CA GLU A 86 -1.61 33.04 7.40
C GLU A 86 -1.91 32.67 5.94
N GLU A 87 -1.09 31.81 5.33
CA GLU A 87 -1.33 31.26 3.99
C GLU A 87 -2.49 30.26 4.00
N LEU A 88 -2.57 29.41 5.02
CA LEU A 88 -3.52 28.31 5.07
C LEU A 88 -4.90 28.71 5.61
N PHE A 89 -4.96 29.58 6.61
CA PHE A 89 -6.21 29.94 7.28
C PHE A 89 -6.65 31.36 6.93
N GLN A 90 -7.97 31.53 6.86
CA GLN A 90 -8.62 32.83 6.81
C GLN A 90 -8.58 33.49 8.20
N PRO A 91 -8.80 34.82 8.31
CA PRO A 91 -8.82 35.50 9.60
C PRO A 91 -9.87 34.97 10.60
N ASN A 92 -10.96 34.37 10.09
CA ASN A 92 -11.98 33.70 10.91
C ASN A 92 -11.56 32.30 11.40
N GLY A 93 -10.37 31.83 11.04
CA GLY A 93 -9.80 30.54 11.43
C GLY A 93 -10.19 29.35 10.55
N ILE A 94 -11.00 29.55 9.51
CA ILE A 94 -11.42 28.50 8.56
C ILE A 94 -10.31 28.31 7.50
N PRO A 95 -9.98 27.07 7.09
CA PRO A 95 -8.98 26.83 6.05
C PRO A 95 -9.39 27.42 4.70
N ARG A 96 -8.41 27.93 3.94
CA ARG A 96 -8.58 28.35 2.54
C ARG A 96 -8.58 27.12 1.65
N HIS A 97 -9.77 26.62 1.30
CA HIS A 97 -9.90 25.38 0.52
C HIS A 97 -9.20 25.47 -0.85
N GLU A 98 -9.20 26.62 -1.52
CA GLU A 98 -8.48 26.82 -2.80
C GLU A 98 -6.96 26.65 -2.65
N PHE A 99 -6.40 27.19 -1.57
CA PHE A 99 -4.98 27.02 -1.26
C PHE A 99 -4.66 25.54 -1.02
N LEU A 100 -5.46 24.86 -0.20
CA LEU A 100 -5.31 23.42 0.05
C LEU A 100 -5.38 22.60 -1.24
N ARG A 101 -6.32 22.93 -2.13
CA ARG A 101 -6.46 22.29 -3.44
C ARG A 101 -5.16 22.33 -4.23
N ASP A 102 -4.60 23.53 -4.38
CA ASP A 102 -3.42 23.73 -5.24
C ASP A 102 -2.11 23.30 -4.56
N HIS A 103 -2.09 23.25 -3.23
CA HIS A 103 -1.00 22.69 -2.44
C HIS A 103 -0.93 21.16 -2.54
N PHE A 104 -2.05 20.47 -2.34
CA PHE A 104 -2.13 19.01 -2.43
C PHE A 104 -1.98 18.48 -3.86
N LYS A 105 -2.39 19.23 -4.89
CA LYS A 105 -2.05 18.93 -6.30
C LYS A 105 -0.55 18.80 -6.56
N ARG A 106 0.29 19.43 -5.73
CA ARG A 106 1.76 19.37 -5.79
C ARG A 106 2.37 18.48 -4.69
N GLU A 107 1.56 17.59 -4.12
CA GLU A 107 1.93 16.66 -3.04
C GLU A 107 2.50 17.38 -1.81
N GLY A 108 2.04 18.61 -1.56
CA GLY A 108 2.49 19.42 -0.44
C GLY A 108 1.96 18.92 0.89
N LYS A 109 2.81 18.96 1.92
CA LYS A 109 2.42 18.60 3.28
C LYS A 109 2.02 19.83 4.09
N LEU A 110 1.13 19.61 5.06
CA LEU A 110 0.83 20.57 6.13
C LEU A 110 1.71 20.29 7.35
N SER A 111 1.82 21.23 8.28
CA SER A 111 2.34 20.90 9.61
C SER A 111 1.34 20.01 10.36
N ALA A 112 1.83 19.21 11.32
CA ALA A 112 0.95 18.36 12.13
C ALA A 112 -0.08 19.20 12.92
N ALA A 113 0.31 20.38 13.41
CA ALA A 113 -0.59 21.29 14.12
C ALA A 113 -1.72 21.82 13.20
N GLN A 114 -1.40 22.16 11.95
CA GLN A 114 -2.37 22.60 10.96
C GLN A 114 -3.37 21.50 10.60
N ALA A 115 -2.84 20.28 10.34
CA ALA A 115 -3.65 19.09 10.09
C ALA A 115 -4.62 18.81 11.25
N ALA A 116 -4.09 18.75 12.48
CA ALA A 116 -4.88 18.54 13.68
C ALA A 116 -5.98 19.60 13.85
N ARG A 117 -5.66 20.87 13.59
CA ARG A 117 -6.62 21.98 13.69
C ARG A 117 -7.80 21.81 12.73
N ILE A 118 -7.55 21.46 11.47
CA ILE A 118 -8.62 21.25 10.48
C ILE A 118 -9.51 20.07 10.90
N VAL A 119 -8.90 18.96 11.31
CA VAL A 119 -9.62 17.77 11.76
C VAL A 119 -10.48 18.10 12.98
N THR A 120 -9.94 18.77 14.00
CA THR A 120 -10.70 19.16 15.21
C THR A 120 -11.87 20.08 14.89
N LEU A 121 -11.67 21.11 14.04
CA LEU A 121 -12.76 21.99 13.63
C LEU A 121 -13.89 21.23 12.92
N ALA A 122 -13.55 20.29 12.05
CA ALA A 122 -14.53 19.45 11.36
C ALA A 122 -15.25 18.51 12.35
N THR A 123 -14.52 17.88 13.27
CA THR A 123 -15.10 17.02 14.32
C THR A 123 -16.14 17.77 15.16
N GLU A 124 -15.82 18.99 15.62
CA GLU A 124 -16.73 19.84 16.40
C GLU A 124 -17.96 20.31 15.61
N LEU A 125 -17.83 20.39 14.29
CA LEU A 125 -18.95 20.68 13.41
C LEU A 125 -19.85 19.44 13.29
N PHE A 126 -19.29 18.30 12.90
CA PHE A 126 -20.05 17.06 12.70
C PHE A 126 -20.75 16.60 13.98
N SER A 127 -20.16 16.84 15.16
CA SER A 127 -20.76 16.48 16.45
C SER A 127 -22.11 17.17 16.69
N LYS A 128 -22.39 18.28 16.00
CA LYS A 128 -23.64 19.04 16.09
C LYS A 128 -24.70 18.59 15.07
N GLU A 129 -24.31 17.82 14.06
CA GLU A 129 -25.23 17.30 13.05
C GLU A 129 -26.01 16.07 13.59
N PRO A 130 -27.25 15.84 13.15
CA PRO A 130 -28.00 14.63 13.51
C PRO A 130 -27.45 13.39 12.78
N ASN A 131 -27.91 12.19 13.16
CA ASN A 131 -27.55 10.96 12.45
C ASN A 131 -28.15 10.93 11.04
N LEU A 132 -29.42 11.37 10.91
CA LEU A 132 -30.14 11.54 9.66
C LEU A 132 -30.23 13.02 9.30
N ILE A 133 -29.41 13.48 8.35
CA ILE A 133 -29.40 14.87 7.90
C ILE A 133 -30.48 15.12 6.84
N SER A 134 -31.05 16.31 6.79
CA SER A 134 -31.99 16.72 5.75
C SER A 134 -31.25 17.49 4.66
N VAL A 135 -31.40 17.05 3.41
CA VAL A 135 -30.65 17.59 2.26
C VAL A 135 -31.61 18.07 1.17
N PRO A 136 -31.76 19.38 0.93
CA PRO A 136 -32.64 19.90 -0.12
C PRO A 136 -32.05 19.75 -1.52
N ALA A 137 -32.91 19.77 -2.54
CA ALA A 137 -32.51 19.93 -3.94
C ALA A 137 -32.35 21.44 -4.29
N PRO A 138 -31.53 21.80 -5.29
CA PRO A 138 -30.69 20.94 -6.13
C PRO A 138 -29.46 20.40 -5.39
N ILE A 139 -28.99 19.22 -5.80
CA ILE A 139 -27.91 18.49 -5.10
C ILE A 139 -27.12 17.60 -6.05
N THR A 140 -25.81 17.50 -5.80
CA THR A 140 -24.92 16.51 -6.44
C THR A 140 -24.55 15.43 -5.42
N VAL A 141 -24.92 14.18 -5.68
CA VAL A 141 -24.63 13.02 -4.83
C VAL A 141 -23.43 12.25 -5.37
N CYS A 142 -22.49 11.91 -4.49
CA CYS A 142 -21.22 11.26 -4.81
C CYS A 142 -21.05 9.98 -3.98
N GLY A 143 -20.59 8.90 -4.60
CA GLY A 143 -20.24 7.65 -3.93
C GLY A 143 -18.79 7.65 -3.43
N ASP A 144 -18.20 6.46 -3.39
CA ASP A 144 -16.86 6.20 -2.84
C ASP A 144 -15.75 6.97 -3.56
N ILE A 145 -14.73 7.39 -2.81
CA ILE A 145 -13.57 8.18 -3.29
C ILE A 145 -12.24 7.42 -3.09
N HIS A 146 -12.09 6.67 -2.00
CA HIS A 146 -10.95 5.79 -1.73
C HIS A 146 -9.57 6.41 -1.96
N GLY A 147 -9.35 7.61 -1.42
CA GLY A 147 -8.05 8.28 -1.52
C GLY A 147 -7.57 8.60 -2.94
N GLN A 148 -8.47 8.67 -3.93
CA GLN A 148 -8.18 9.10 -5.29
C GLN A 148 -8.31 10.63 -5.44
N TYR A 149 -7.41 11.38 -4.80
CA TYR A 149 -7.47 12.85 -4.72
C TYR A 149 -7.56 13.55 -6.08
N PHE A 150 -6.81 13.07 -7.08
CA PHE A 150 -6.80 13.67 -8.41
C PHE A 150 -8.12 13.46 -9.15
N ASP A 151 -8.79 12.34 -8.91
CA ASP A 151 -10.14 12.08 -9.43
C ASP A 151 -11.22 12.85 -8.66
N LEU A 152 -11.04 13.07 -7.36
CA LEU A 152 -11.90 13.96 -6.59
C LEU A 152 -11.90 15.39 -7.16
N LEU A 153 -10.75 15.87 -7.64
CA LEU A 153 -10.69 17.16 -8.34
C LEU A 153 -11.47 17.13 -9.66
N LYS A 154 -11.38 16.02 -10.40
CA LYS A 154 -12.17 15.83 -11.62
C LYS A 154 -13.67 15.76 -11.34
N LEU A 155 -14.05 15.15 -10.23
CA LEU A 155 -15.44 15.08 -9.75
C LEU A 155 -16.01 16.49 -9.57
N PHE A 156 -15.27 17.43 -8.98
CA PHE A 156 -15.72 18.81 -8.85
C PHE A 156 -15.79 19.57 -10.20
N GLU A 157 -14.88 19.28 -11.14
CA GLU A 157 -15.01 19.82 -12.51
C GLU A 157 -16.29 19.35 -13.23
N VAL A 158 -16.73 18.12 -12.95
CA VAL A 158 -17.91 17.52 -13.60
C VAL A 158 -19.21 17.85 -12.87
N GLY A 159 -19.18 17.90 -11.53
CA GLY A 159 -20.35 18.15 -10.69
C GLY A 159 -20.72 19.62 -10.58
N GLY A 160 -19.73 20.52 -10.56
CA GLY A 160 -19.91 21.95 -10.35
C GLY A 160 -19.00 22.48 -9.25
N ASP A 161 -18.82 23.80 -9.21
CA ASP A 161 -18.01 24.43 -8.16
C ASP A 161 -18.71 24.29 -6.79
N PRO A 162 -18.06 23.69 -5.77
CA PRO A 162 -18.61 23.57 -4.42
C PRO A 162 -19.05 24.87 -3.78
N ALA A 163 -18.50 26.03 -4.21
CA ALA A 163 -18.92 27.33 -3.69
C ALA A 163 -20.35 27.73 -4.11
N THR A 164 -20.90 27.08 -5.13
CA THR A 164 -22.23 27.39 -5.70
C THR A 164 -23.11 26.16 -5.92
N THR A 165 -22.56 24.97 -5.73
CA THR A 165 -23.22 23.69 -6.00
C THR A 165 -23.31 22.91 -4.70
N SER A 166 -24.52 22.46 -4.35
CA SER A 166 -24.71 21.61 -3.18
C SER A 166 -24.16 20.21 -3.41
N TYR A 167 -23.55 19.61 -2.39
CA TYR A 167 -22.94 18.27 -2.46
C TYR A 167 -23.33 17.38 -1.29
N LEU A 168 -23.60 16.10 -1.58
CA LEU A 168 -23.74 15.03 -0.61
C LEU A 168 -22.77 13.90 -0.97
N PHE A 169 -21.83 13.57 -0.09
CA PHE A 169 -20.97 12.40 -0.24
C PHE A 169 -21.44 11.26 0.67
N LEU A 170 -21.42 10.05 0.15
CA LEU A 170 -22.00 8.87 0.81
C LEU A 170 -21.01 8.12 1.73
N GLY A 171 -19.71 8.38 1.66
CA GLY A 171 -18.70 7.75 2.50
C GLY A 171 -17.46 7.30 1.74
N ASP A 172 -16.60 6.53 2.40
CA ASP A 172 -15.41 5.89 1.86
C ASP A 172 -14.45 6.87 1.18
N TYR A 173 -13.95 7.81 1.98
CA TYR A 173 -12.98 8.83 1.59
C TYR A 173 -11.56 8.29 1.58
N VAL A 174 -11.29 7.30 2.42
CA VAL A 174 -9.95 6.80 2.75
C VAL A 174 -9.74 5.34 2.35
N ASP A 175 -8.49 4.88 2.57
CA ASP A 175 -7.94 3.58 2.20
C ASP A 175 -7.86 3.36 0.68
N ARG A 176 -7.14 2.29 0.32
CA ARG A 176 -6.98 1.76 -1.04
C ARG A 176 -6.09 2.66 -1.91
N GLY A 177 -6.45 3.92 -2.11
CA GLY A 177 -5.62 4.94 -2.75
C GLY A 177 -4.52 5.48 -1.84
N SER A 178 -3.57 6.21 -2.44
CA SER A 178 -2.38 6.76 -1.76
C SER A 178 -2.55 8.23 -1.29
N PHE A 179 -3.70 8.83 -1.52
CA PHE A 179 -3.99 10.24 -1.22
C PHE A 179 -5.23 10.41 -0.34
N SER A 180 -5.44 9.48 0.60
CA SER A 180 -6.60 9.47 1.50
C SER A 180 -6.63 10.70 2.39
N PHE A 181 -5.47 11.13 2.89
CA PHE A 181 -5.38 12.31 3.73
C PHE A 181 -5.76 13.59 2.99
N GLU A 182 -5.26 13.74 1.77
CA GLU A 182 -5.54 14.90 0.93
C GLU A 182 -7.03 14.95 0.58
N CYS A 183 -7.66 13.81 0.28
CA CYS A 183 -9.12 13.72 0.13
C CYS A 183 -9.85 14.19 1.40
N LEU A 184 -9.51 13.60 2.55
CA LEU A 184 -10.18 13.87 3.82
C LEU A 184 -10.06 15.35 4.21
N ILE A 185 -8.85 15.90 4.23
CA ILE A 185 -8.62 17.29 4.63
C ILE A 185 -9.24 18.27 3.64
N TYR A 186 -9.21 17.98 2.34
CA TYR A 186 -9.84 18.84 1.36
C TYR A 186 -11.37 18.85 1.52
N LEU A 187 -12.00 17.68 1.67
CA LEU A 187 -13.44 17.56 1.93
C LEU A 187 -13.85 18.23 3.24
N TYR A 188 -13.07 18.08 4.31
CA TYR A 188 -13.30 18.78 5.58
C TYR A 188 -13.18 20.29 5.42
N SER A 189 -12.21 20.77 4.63
CA SER A 189 -12.09 22.20 4.35
C SER A 189 -13.32 22.73 3.59
N LEU A 190 -13.86 21.98 2.63
CA LEU A 190 -15.09 22.34 1.93
C LEU A 190 -16.28 22.35 2.88
N LYS A 191 -16.43 21.33 3.73
CA LYS A 191 -17.48 21.27 4.75
C LYS A 191 -17.44 22.48 5.70
N LEU A 192 -16.25 22.89 6.14
CA LEU A 192 -16.08 24.04 7.01
C LEU A 192 -16.42 25.37 6.31
N ASN A 193 -16.15 25.50 5.02
CA ASN A 193 -16.47 26.71 4.25
C ASN A 193 -17.94 26.78 3.81
N PHE A 194 -18.57 25.64 3.53
CA PHE A 194 -19.88 25.53 2.86
C PHE A 194 -20.86 24.66 3.66
N ASN A 195 -20.90 24.85 4.98
CA ASN A 195 -21.63 23.97 5.90
C ASN A 195 -23.13 23.84 5.60
N ASP A 196 -23.75 24.87 5.02
CA ASP A 196 -25.17 24.94 4.70
C ASP A 196 -25.55 24.15 3.44
N HIS A 197 -24.59 23.79 2.57
CA HIS A 197 -24.86 23.09 1.31
C HIS A 197 -23.85 21.97 0.96
N PHE A 198 -22.95 21.62 1.85
CA PHE A 198 -21.96 20.54 1.67
C PHE A 198 -22.08 19.53 2.81
N TRP A 199 -22.37 18.27 2.48
CA TRP A 199 -22.65 17.21 3.45
C TRP A 199 -21.81 15.96 3.18
N LEU A 200 -21.38 15.32 4.27
CA LEU A 200 -20.51 14.15 4.27
C LEU A 200 -21.13 13.09 5.18
N LEU A 201 -21.37 11.89 4.67
CA LEU A 201 -21.80 10.74 5.44
C LEU A 201 -20.60 9.86 5.82
N ARG A 202 -20.82 8.93 6.76
CA ARG A 202 -19.85 7.91 7.13
C ARG A 202 -19.97 6.72 6.19
N GLY A 203 -18.85 6.25 5.64
CA GLY A 203 -18.72 4.95 5.00
C GLY A 203 -18.16 3.89 5.95
N ASN A 204 -17.99 2.67 5.46
CA ASN A 204 -17.44 1.59 6.28
C ASN A 204 -15.92 1.75 6.51
N HIS A 205 -15.21 2.41 5.59
CA HIS A 205 -13.78 2.70 5.73
C HIS A 205 -13.47 3.81 6.74
N GLU A 206 -14.44 4.64 7.12
CA GLU A 206 -14.27 5.64 8.19
C GLU A 206 -14.36 4.99 9.58
N CYS A 207 -13.46 4.04 9.85
CA CYS A 207 -13.35 3.34 11.13
C CYS A 207 -11.92 2.87 11.39
N LYS A 208 -11.53 2.81 12.67
CA LYS A 208 -10.17 2.41 13.08
C LYS A 208 -9.86 0.98 12.65
N HIS A 209 -10.87 0.10 12.63
CA HIS A 209 -10.71 -1.30 12.25
C HIS A 209 -10.15 -1.43 10.82
N LEU A 210 -10.85 -0.86 9.83
CA LEU A 210 -10.44 -0.94 8.41
C LEU A 210 -9.17 -0.15 8.15
N THR A 211 -9.07 1.08 8.62
CA THR A 211 -7.90 1.93 8.34
C THR A 211 -6.61 1.40 8.96
N SER A 212 -6.71 0.58 10.00
CA SER A 212 -5.55 -0.10 10.60
C SER A 212 -5.11 -1.35 9.87
N TYR A 213 -6.01 -1.95 9.07
CA TYR A 213 -5.76 -3.13 8.26
C TYR A 213 -5.27 -2.75 6.86
N PHE A 214 -5.85 -1.70 6.26
CA PHE A 214 -5.50 -1.19 4.95
C PHE A 214 -4.43 -0.07 5.05
N THR A 215 -4.49 0.90 4.12
CA THR A 215 -3.37 1.80 3.83
C THR A 215 -3.40 3.08 4.64
N PHE A 216 -4.54 3.55 5.15
CA PHE A 216 -4.65 4.89 5.73
C PHE A 216 -3.80 5.09 6.98
N LYS A 217 -3.71 4.10 7.87
CA LYS A 217 -2.81 4.19 9.03
C LYS A 217 -1.34 4.29 8.60
N ASN A 218 -0.92 3.50 7.63
CA ASN A 218 0.44 3.53 7.10
C ASN A 218 0.73 4.87 6.40
N GLU A 219 -0.24 5.40 5.64
CA GLU A 219 -0.18 6.72 5.04
C GLU A 219 0.06 7.80 6.11
N MET A 220 -0.65 7.74 7.24
CA MET A 220 -0.47 8.69 8.34
C MET A 220 0.89 8.58 9.02
N LEU A 221 1.38 7.36 9.24
CA LEU A 221 2.70 7.14 9.82
C LEU A 221 3.83 7.57 8.88
N HIS A 222 3.61 7.53 7.57
CA HIS A 222 4.56 7.99 6.57
C HIS A 222 4.52 9.51 6.36
N LYS A 223 3.33 10.08 6.19
CA LYS A 223 3.17 11.51 5.86
C LYS A 223 3.22 12.41 7.10
N TYR A 224 2.71 11.92 8.23
CA TYR A 224 2.51 12.66 9.49
C TYR A 224 2.98 11.85 10.70
N ASN A 225 2.07 11.44 11.59
CA ASN A 225 2.34 10.67 12.79
C ASN A 225 1.05 10.00 13.32
N LEU A 226 1.19 9.21 14.38
CA LEU A 226 0.08 8.47 14.99
C LEU A 226 -1.00 9.37 15.62
N ASP A 227 -0.64 10.54 16.16
CA ASP A 227 -1.60 11.47 16.77
C ASP A 227 -2.59 12.01 15.72
N ILE A 228 -2.11 12.35 14.53
CA ILE A 228 -2.99 12.77 13.41
C ILE A 228 -3.92 11.64 12.99
N TYR A 229 -3.43 10.40 12.91
CA TYR A 229 -4.27 9.24 12.63
C TYR A 229 -5.39 9.08 13.67
N GLU A 230 -5.07 9.16 14.95
CA GLU A 230 -6.05 9.00 16.03
C GLU A 230 -7.11 10.11 16.00
N LYS A 231 -6.72 11.36 15.71
CA LYS A 231 -7.65 12.47 15.50
C LYS A 231 -8.56 12.24 14.29
N CYS A 232 -8.04 11.69 13.20
CA CYS A 232 -8.86 11.33 12.04
C CYS A 232 -9.89 10.26 12.43
N CYS A 233 -9.49 9.19 13.12
CA CYS A 233 -10.41 8.17 13.61
C CYS A 233 -11.48 8.72 14.57
N GLU A 234 -11.12 9.68 15.44
CA GLU A 234 -12.09 10.37 16.28
C GLU A 234 -13.10 11.18 15.45
N SER A 235 -12.63 11.88 14.42
CA SER A 235 -13.50 12.65 13.51
C SER A 235 -14.50 11.74 12.79
N PHE A 236 -14.08 10.54 12.39
CA PHE A 236 -14.95 9.56 11.72
C PHE A 236 -16.16 9.16 12.58
N ASN A 237 -15.99 9.09 13.89
CA ASN A 237 -17.08 8.76 14.82
C ASN A 237 -18.16 9.85 14.88
N ASN A 238 -17.88 11.06 14.37
CA ASN A 238 -18.82 12.17 14.39
C ASN A 238 -19.60 12.32 13.09
N LEU A 239 -19.17 11.68 12.00
CA LEU A 239 -19.84 11.73 10.69
C LEU A 239 -21.28 11.20 10.76
N PRO A 240 -22.28 11.91 10.20
CA PRO A 240 -23.65 11.42 10.05
C PRO A 240 -23.74 10.06 9.33
N LEU A 241 -24.80 9.30 9.59
CA LEU A 241 -24.95 7.94 9.07
C LEU A 241 -25.82 7.86 7.81
N ALA A 242 -26.74 8.81 7.64
CA ALA A 242 -27.70 8.82 6.53
C ALA A 242 -28.15 10.24 6.19
N ALA A 243 -28.70 10.42 5.00
CA ALA A 243 -29.41 11.64 4.61
C ALA A 243 -30.80 11.33 4.07
N LEU A 244 -31.76 12.20 4.39
CA LEU A 244 -33.06 12.25 3.72
C LEU A 244 -33.00 13.37 2.67
N MET A 245 -32.79 12.98 1.41
CA MET A 245 -32.66 13.91 0.30
C MET A 245 -34.03 14.26 -0.27
N ASN A 246 -34.31 15.56 -0.35
CA ASN A 246 -35.56 16.15 -0.86
C ASN A 246 -36.85 15.59 -0.22
N GLY A 247 -36.75 14.98 0.96
CA GLY A 247 -37.87 14.27 1.60
C GLY A 247 -38.31 12.99 0.87
N GLN A 248 -37.57 12.54 -0.15
CA GLN A 248 -37.99 11.48 -1.08
C GLN A 248 -37.02 10.31 -1.16
N TYR A 249 -35.74 10.51 -0.83
CA TYR A 249 -34.71 9.49 -1.01
C TYR A 249 -33.96 9.26 0.29
N LEU A 250 -33.85 8.00 0.72
CA LEU A 250 -32.90 7.63 1.75
C LEU A 250 -31.53 7.49 1.11
N CYS A 251 -30.55 8.26 1.56
CA CYS A 251 -29.17 8.17 1.14
C CYS A 251 -28.33 7.57 2.27
N VAL A 252 -27.64 6.46 2.02
CA VAL A 252 -26.81 5.73 2.98
C VAL A 252 -25.56 5.19 2.27
N HIS A 253 -24.52 4.81 3.00
CA HIS A 253 -23.36 4.17 2.37
C HIS A 253 -23.67 2.73 1.94
N GLY A 254 -24.03 1.93 2.95
CA GLY A 254 -24.42 0.52 2.91
C GLY A 254 -25.80 0.32 2.29
N GLY A 255 -26.74 -0.10 3.12
CA GLY A 255 -28.12 -0.30 2.68
C GLY A 255 -29.10 -0.28 3.84
N ILE A 256 -30.14 -1.09 3.71
CA ILE A 256 -31.18 -1.24 4.73
C ILE A 256 -30.89 -2.43 5.65
N SER A 257 -31.53 -2.43 6.82
CA SER A 257 -31.34 -3.41 7.88
C SER A 257 -32.66 -4.08 8.26
N PRO A 258 -32.64 -5.33 8.74
CA PRO A 258 -33.80 -5.92 9.42
C PRO A 258 -34.23 -5.15 10.68
N GLU A 259 -33.36 -4.33 11.26
CA GLU A 259 -33.65 -3.47 12.42
C GLU A 259 -34.16 -2.08 12.03
N LEU A 260 -34.15 -1.73 10.73
CA LEU A 260 -34.59 -0.43 10.22
C LEU A 260 -36.08 -0.47 9.83
N ASN A 261 -36.95 -0.08 10.75
CA ASN A 261 -38.41 -0.06 10.52
C ASN A 261 -38.90 1.34 10.15
N SER A 262 -38.26 2.38 10.67
CA SER A 262 -38.58 3.78 10.40
C SER A 262 -37.31 4.62 10.31
N LEU A 263 -37.41 5.78 9.66
CA LEU A 263 -36.29 6.74 9.61
C LEU A 263 -35.88 7.25 10.99
N GLN A 264 -36.78 7.20 11.97
CA GLN A 264 -36.47 7.61 13.35
C GLN A 264 -35.50 6.64 14.04
N ASP A 265 -35.46 5.36 13.62
CA ASP A 265 -34.53 4.38 14.18
C ASP A 265 -33.06 4.80 13.97
N ILE A 266 -32.77 5.47 12.84
CA ILE A 266 -31.46 6.04 12.55
C ILE A 266 -31.08 7.12 13.57
N ASN A 267 -32.02 8.00 13.92
CA ASN A 267 -31.79 9.07 14.89
C ASN A 267 -31.64 8.56 16.34
N ASN A 268 -32.10 7.35 16.63
CA ASN A 268 -31.98 6.76 17.96
C ASN A 268 -30.60 6.11 18.20
N LEU A 269 -29.76 5.96 17.16
CA LEU A 269 -28.43 5.39 17.29
C LEU A 269 -27.46 6.32 18.03
N ASN A 270 -26.57 5.76 18.84
CA ASN A 270 -25.36 6.46 19.26
C ASN A 270 -24.25 6.21 18.24
N ARG A 271 -24.04 7.17 17.33
CA ARG A 271 -23.01 7.07 16.27
C ARG A 271 -21.58 7.38 16.74
N PHE A 272 -21.41 8.03 17.90
CA PHE A 272 -20.14 8.53 18.44
C PHE A 272 -19.24 7.42 19.00
N ARG A 273 -18.96 6.43 18.17
CA ARG A 273 -18.25 5.21 18.50
C ARG A 273 -17.71 4.54 17.24
N GLU A 274 -16.81 3.58 17.46
CA GLU A 274 -16.41 2.62 16.44
C GLU A 274 -17.63 1.84 15.91
N ILE A 275 -17.60 1.50 14.61
CA ILE A 275 -18.64 0.71 13.97
C ILE A 275 -18.71 -0.68 14.66
N PRO A 276 -19.88 -1.08 15.20
CA PRO A 276 -20.03 -2.41 15.78
C PRO A 276 -19.99 -3.50 14.69
N SER A 277 -19.65 -4.74 15.05
CA SER A 277 -19.61 -5.85 14.11
C SER A 277 -20.99 -6.34 13.63
N HIS A 278 -22.08 -5.87 14.25
CA HIS A 278 -23.46 -6.23 13.95
C HIS A 278 -24.43 -5.14 14.42
N GLY A 279 -25.70 -5.26 14.02
CA GLY A 279 -26.79 -4.35 14.37
C GLY A 279 -26.94 -3.21 13.38
N LEU A 280 -27.97 -2.38 13.56
CA LEU A 280 -28.38 -1.36 12.60
C LEU A 280 -27.24 -0.44 12.09
N MET A 281 -26.34 0.03 12.96
CA MET A 281 -25.22 0.87 12.53
C MET A 281 -24.23 0.14 11.61
N CYS A 282 -23.99 -1.15 11.85
CA CYS A 282 -23.19 -1.98 10.94
C CYS A 282 -23.89 -2.08 9.59
N ASP A 283 -25.19 -2.37 9.60
CA ASP A 283 -25.96 -2.63 8.38
C ASP A 283 -26.12 -1.41 7.48
N LEU A 284 -26.31 -0.21 8.05
CA LEU A 284 -26.34 1.04 7.29
C LEU A 284 -25.04 1.31 6.53
N LEU A 285 -23.93 0.69 6.92
CA LEU A 285 -22.60 0.90 6.36
C LEU A 285 -22.09 -0.31 5.54
N TRP A 286 -22.61 -1.51 5.77
CA TRP A 286 -22.09 -2.77 5.21
C TRP A 286 -23.11 -3.61 4.42
N ALA A 287 -24.40 -3.29 4.47
CA ALA A 287 -25.40 -4.07 3.76
C ALA A 287 -25.29 -3.85 2.24
N ASP A 288 -25.51 -4.93 1.49
CA ASP A 288 -25.53 -4.93 0.02
C ASP A 288 -26.88 -5.44 -0.52
N PRO A 289 -27.31 -5.07 -1.73
CA PRO A 289 -28.34 -5.84 -2.43
C PRO A 289 -27.81 -7.26 -2.74
N ILE A 290 -28.71 -8.25 -2.78
CA ILE A 290 -28.35 -9.60 -3.28
C ILE A 290 -27.92 -9.56 -4.76
N GLU A 291 -27.15 -10.54 -5.22
CA GLU A 291 -26.70 -10.60 -6.64
C GLU A 291 -27.91 -10.70 -7.59
N GLU A 292 -28.90 -11.52 -7.24
CA GLU A 292 -30.11 -11.78 -8.02
C GLU A 292 -31.22 -10.74 -7.80
N TYR A 293 -30.89 -9.53 -7.34
CA TYR A 293 -31.87 -8.49 -6.96
C TYR A 293 -32.88 -8.20 -8.07
N ASP A 294 -32.42 -8.15 -9.32
CA ASP A 294 -33.23 -7.82 -10.49
C ASP A 294 -33.94 -9.05 -11.10
N GLU A 295 -33.60 -10.27 -10.69
CA GLU A 295 -34.08 -11.51 -11.31
C GLU A 295 -35.48 -11.93 -10.84
N VAL A 296 -36.01 -11.28 -9.80
CA VAL A 296 -37.35 -11.59 -9.28
C VAL A 296 -38.40 -11.26 -10.35
N LEU A 297 -39.17 -12.24 -10.83
CA LEU A 297 -40.17 -12.00 -11.87
C LEU A 297 -41.39 -11.27 -11.29
N ASP A 298 -41.99 -10.38 -12.08
CA ASP A 298 -43.15 -9.59 -11.62
C ASP A 298 -44.37 -10.44 -11.25
N LYS A 299 -44.50 -11.62 -11.83
CA LYS A 299 -45.58 -12.58 -11.48
C LYS A 299 -45.41 -13.21 -10.08
N ASP A 300 -44.21 -13.16 -9.51
CA ASP A 300 -43.86 -13.84 -8.25
C ASP A 300 -43.94 -12.91 -7.03
N LEU A 301 -44.33 -11.64 -7.22
CA LEU A 301 -44.53 -10.64 -6.16
C LEU A 301 -45.81 -9.84 -6.42
N THR A 302 -46.93 -10.18 -5.80
CA THR A 302 -48.14 -9.35 -5.85
C THR A 302 -48.04 -8.16 -4.88
N GLU A 303 -48.83 -7.11 -5.10
CA GLU A 303 -48.98 -6.00 -4.11
C GLU A 303 -49.38 -6.55 -2.73
N GLU A 304 -50.22 -7.58 -2.71
CA GLU A 304 -50.59 -8.29 -1.48
C GLU A 304 -49.41 -9.02 -0.83
N ASP A 305 -48.46 -9.57 -1.59
CA ASP A 305 -47.26 -10.22 -1.04
C ASP A 305 -46.27 -9.22 -0.43
N ILE A 306 -46.21 -7.99 -0.96
CA ILE A 306 -45.39 -6.92 -0.40
C ILE A 306 -45.99 -6.45 0.94
N VAL A 307 -47.32 -6.29 0.99
CA VAL A 307 -48.08 -5.84 2.17
C VAL A 307 -48.20 -6.92 3.25
N ASN A 308 -48.38 -8.19 2.86
CA ASN A 308 -48.55 -9.32 3.78
C ASN A 308 -47.23 -9.95 4.26
N SER A 309 -46.07 -9.37 3.94
CA SER A 309 -44.75 -9.83 4.41
C SER A 309 -44.61 -9.87 5.94
N LYS A 310 -45.59 -9.31 6.68
CA LYS A 310 -45.83 -9.55 8.12
C LYS A 310 -46.19 -10.99 8.48
N THR A 311 -46.38 -11.93 7.55
CA THR A 311 -46.58 -13.35 7.88
C THR A 311 -45.31 -13.96 8.48
N MET A 312 -45.27 -13.89 9.81
CA MET A 312 -44.23 -14.40 10.68
C MET A 312 -44.13 -15.92 10.55
N VAL A 313 -42.93 -16.43 10.30
CA VAL A 313 -42.67 -17.88 10.33
C VAL A 313 -42.09 -18.23 11.71
N PRO A 314 -42.68 -19.16 12.47
CA PRO A 314 -42.16 -19.51 13.79
C PRO A 314 -40.78 -20.16 13.68
N HIS A 315 -39.77 -19.58 14.34
CA HIS A 315 -38.48 -20.25 14.58
C HIS A 315 -38.04 -20.06 16.04
N HIS A 316 -38.01 -21.16 16.80
CA HIS A 316 -37.47 -21.20 18.18
C HIS A 316 -38.01 -20.12 19.14
N GLY A 317 -39.27 -19.69 18.99
CA GLY A 317 -39.95 -18.83 19.97
C GLY A 317 -39.48 -17.36 20.00
N LYS A 318 -38.74 -16.89 18.99
CA LYS A 318 -38.41 -15.48 18.80
C LYS A 318 -38.84 -15.03 17.40
N MET A 319 -39.41 -13.83 17.32
CA MET A 319 -39.78 -13.18 16.07
C MET A 319 -38.52 -12.89 15.23
N ALA A 320 -38.46 -13.39 14.01
CA ALA A 320 -37.41 -13.08 13.03
C ALA A 320 -38.09 -12.67 11.71
N PRO A 321 -37.53 -11.70 10.95
CA PRO A 321 -38.01 -11.39 9.60
C PRO A 321 -37.93 -12.66 8.74
N SER A 322 -38.89 -12.84 7.82
CA SER A 322 -38.89 -14.03 6.96
C SER A 322 -37.54 -14.11 6.24
N ARG A 323 -37.01 -15.33 6.09
CA ARG A 323 -35.74 -15.61 5.40
C ARG A 323 -35.69 -15.09 3.94
N ASP A 324 -36.76 -14.48 3.46
CA ASP A 324 -36.94 -14.00 2.08
C ASP A 324 -36.56 -12.51 1.90
N MET A 325 -36.42 -11.72 2.99
CA MET A 325 -36.11 -10.28 2.89
C MET A 325 -34.63 -9.95 3.11
N PHE A 326 -33.98 -10.66 4.02
CA PHE A 326 -32.58 -10.44 4.38
C PHE A 326 -31.86 -11.78 4.51
N VAL A 327 -30.70 -11.90 3.88
CA VAL A 327 -29.82 -13.06 3.98
C VAL A 327 -28.46 -12.63 4.54
N PRO A 328 -27.72 -13.50 5.25
CA PRO A 328 -26.37 -13.14 5.71
C PRO A 328 -25.47 -12.77 4.53
N ASN A 329 -24.73 -11.67 4.63
CA ASN A 329 -23.85 -11.23 3.54
C ASN A 329 -22.52 -12.01 3.57
N SER A 330 -22.41 -13.03 2.72
CA SER A 330 -21.21 -13.85 2.58
C SER A 330 -20.05 -13.13 1.89
N VAL A 331 -20.34 -12.11 1.08
CA VAL A 331 -19.34 -11.27 0.40
C VAL A 331 -18.61 -10.42 1.41
N ARG A 332 -19.32 -9.78 2.35
CA ARG A 332 -18.74 -8.91 3.38
C ARG A 332 -18.30 -9.67 4.64
N GLY A 333 -18.91 -10.82 4.92
CA GLY A 333 -18.63 -11.60 6.15
C GLY A 333 -19.23 -11.00 7.42
N CYS A 334 -20.02 -9.93 7.30
CA CYS A 334 -20.81 -9.28 8.34
C CYS A 334 -22.07 -8.68 7.71
N SER A 335 -23.01 -8.18 8.52
CA SER A 335 -24.27 -7.60 8.03
C SER A 335 -25.11 -8.55 7.15
N TYR A 336 -25.97 -7.99 6.30
CA TYR A 336 -26.98 -8.67 5.50
C TYR A 336 -26.91 -8.23 4.03
N ALA A 337 -27.30 -9.15 3.15
CA ALA A 337 -27.71 -8.82 1.80
C ALA A 337 -29.24 -8.72 1.76
N PHE A 338 -29.77 -7.60 1.28
CA PHE A 338 -31.20 -7.31 1.25
C PHE A 338 -31.80 -7.55 -0.14
N THR A 339 -33.04 -8.04 -0.18
CA THR A 339 -33.71 -8.39 -1.43
C THR A 339 -34.52 -7.22 -2.01
N TYR A 340 -34.90 -7.31 -3.29
CA TYR A 340 -35.83 -6.36 -3.93
C TYR A 340 -37.13 -6.22 -3.14
N ARG A 341 -37.63 -7.32 -2.55
CA ARG A 341 -38.82 -7.31 -1.69
C ARG A 341 -38.60 -6.48 -0.43
N ALA A 342 -37.45 -6.60 0.22
CA ALA A 342 -37.12 -5.81 1.42
C ALA A 342 -37.07 -4.32 1.10
N ALA A 343 -36.44 -3.93 -0.01
CA ALA A 343 -36.39 -2.55 -0.46
C ALA A 343 -37.79 -1.98 -0.77
N CYS A 344 -38.63 -2.73 -1.51
CA CYS A 344 -40.00 -2.29 -1.81
C CYS A 344 -40.84 -2.11 -0.54
N HIS A 345 -40.77 -3.06 0.39
CA HIS A 345 -41.47 -2.98 1.66
C HIS A 345 -41.02 -1.74 2.46
N PHE A 346 -39.71 -1.51 2.57
CA PHE A 346 -39.16 -0.34 3.26
C PHE A 346 -39.62 0.98 2.63
N LEU A 347 -39.56 1.09 1.30
CA LEU A 347 -39.99 2.29 0.58
C LEU A 347 -41.49 2.56 0.77
N GLN A 348 -42.31 1.51 0.75
CA GLN A 348 -43.75 1.63 0.97
C GLN A 348 -44.08 2.10 2.39
N GLU A 349 -43.47 1.50 3.42
CA GLU A 349 -43.73 1.86 4.83
C GLU A 349 -43.24 3.28 5.16
N THR A 350 -42.14 3.72 4.54
CA THR A 350 -41.56 5.06 4.77
C THR A 350 -42.13 6.14 3.85
N GLY A 351 -42.84 5.77 2.79
CA GLY A 351 -43.33 6.69 1.76
C GLY A 351 -42.22 7.31 0.90
N LEU A 352 -41.04 6.67 0.86
CA LEU A 352 -39.90 7.12 0.06
C LEU A 352 -39.97 6.58 -1.36
N LEU A 353 -39.31 7.27 -2.28
CA LEU A 353 -39.27 6.93 -3.70
C LEU A 353 -38.16 5.92 -4.03
N SER A 354 -36.99 6.05 -3.41
CA SER A 354 -35.84 5.17 -3.67
C SER A 354 -34.78 5.24 -2.57
N ILE A 355 -33.91 4.24 -2.54
CA ILE A 355 -32.69 4.20 -1.74
C ILE A 355 -31.50 4.56 -2.66
N ILE A 356 -30.66 5.51 -2.26
CA ILE A 356 -29.44 5.88 -2.97
C ILE A 356 -28.24 5.49 -2.10
N ARG A 357 -27.32 4.71 -2.66
CA ARG A 357 -26.20 4.15 -1.91
C ARG A 357 -24.89 4.07 -2.69
N ALA A 358 -23.80 3.64 -2.04
CA ALA A 358 -22.46 3.55 -2.63
C ALA A 358 -21.78 2.17 -2.44
N HIS A 359 -20.56 2.06 -1.89
CA HIS A 359 -19.88 0.85 -1.35
C HIS A 359 -19.54 -0.31 -2.32
N GLU A 360 -20.22 -0.43 -3.46
CA GLU A 360 -19.97 -1.48 -4.46
C GLU A 360 -19.48 -0.85 -5.75
N ALA A 361 -18.25 -1.18 -6.14
CA ALA A 361 -17.68 -0.76 -7.42
C ALA A 361 -18.59 -1.15 -8.60
N GLN A 362 -18.82 -0.19 -9.50
CA GLN A 362 -19.63 -0.37 -10.71
C GLN A 362 -18.81 -0.04 -11.95
N ASP A 363 -18.86 -0.88 -12.99
CA ASP A 363 -18.11 -0.65 -14.24
C ASP A 363 -18.49 0.69 -14.90
N ALA A 364 -19.77 1.04 -14.88
CA ALA A 364 -20.27 2.33 -15.36
C ALA A 364 -20.16 3.47 -14.33
N GLY A 365 -19.68 3.20 -13.11
CA GLY A 365 -19.71 4.14 -11.98
C GLY A 365 -21.09 4.31 -11.34
N TYR A 366 -22.11 3.63 -11.85
CA TYR A 366 -23.44 3.59 -11.24
C TYR A 366 -24.19 2.30 -11.64
N ARG A 367 -25.23 1.96 -10.88
CA ARG A 367 -26.23 0.96 -11.23
C ARG A 367 -27.60 1.42 -10.77
N MET A 368 -28.59 1.35 -11.67
CA MET A 368 -30.00 1.50 -11.33
C MET A 368 -30.61 0.10 -11.29
N TYR A 369 -31.23 -0.24 -10.16
CA TYR A 369 -31.85 -1.53 -9.96
C TYR A 369 -33.32 -1.50 -10.38
N LYS A 370 -33.97 -2.66 -10.31
CA LYS A 370 -35.37 -2.88 -10.66
C LYS A 370 -36.29 -1.78 -10.12
N ASN A 371 -37.22 -1.34 -10.96
CA ASN A 371 -38.19 -0.32 -10.60
C ASN A 371 -39.25 -0.87 -9.64
N THR A 372 -39.66 -0.05 -8.68
CA THR A 372 -40.87 -0.29 -7.88
C THR A 372 -42.09 -0.34 -8.80
N LYS A 373 -43.05 -1.24 -8.51
CA LYS A 373 -44.27 -1.40 -9.31
C LYS A 373 -45.22 -0.23 -9.18
N THR A 374 -45.33 0.32 -7.97
CA THR A 374 -46.25 1.41 -7.63
C THR A 374 -45.84 2.73 -8.29
N LEU A 375 -44.57 3.10 -8.22
CA LEU A 375 -44.06 4.41 -8.66
C LEU A 375 -43.36 4.35 -10.02
N GLY A 376 -43.04 3.15 -10.53
CA GLY A 376 -42.33 2.98 -11.80
C GLY A 376 -40.91 3.54 -11.77
N PHE A 377 -40.33 3.71 -10.57
CA PHE A 377 -39.04 4.34 -10.34
C PHE A 377 -38.04 3.33 -9.73
N PRO A 378 -36.74 3.35 -10.08
CA PRO A 378 -35.72 2.45 -9.50
C PRO A 378 -35.83 2.37 -7.98
N SER A 379 -35.96 1.16 -7.42
CA SER A 379 -36.05 0.97 -5.96
C SER A 379 -34.73 1.27 -5.25
N LEU A 380 -33.62 1.11 -5.97
CA LEU A 380 -32.27 1.28 -5.47
C LEU A 380 -31.38 1.88 -6.57
N LEU A 381 -30.47 2.77 -6.17
CA LEU A 381 -29.39 3.28 -7.00
C LEU A 381 -28.06 3.09 -6.26
N THR A 382 -27.07 2.50 -6.93
CA THR A 382 -25.68 2.47 -6.46
C THR A 382 -24.86 3.49 -7.25
N LEU A 383 -24.10 4.34 -6.57
CA LEU A 383 -23.16 5.30 -7.13
C LEU A 383 -21.73 4.95 -6.70
N PHE A 384 -20.78 5.06 -7.62
CA PHE A 384 -19.37 4.82 -7.34
C PHE A 384 -18.53 5.89 -8.03
N SER A 385 -17.78 6.67 -7.24
CA SER A 385 -17.13 7.89 -7.70
C SER A 385 -15.60 7.79 -7.83
N ALA A 386 -15.05 6.57 -7.73
CA ALA A 386 -13.63 6.27 -7.93
C ALA A 386 -13.39 5.58 -9.30
N PRO A 387 -12.94 6.31 -10.34
CA PRO A 387 -12.71 5.73 -11.67
C PRO A 387 -11.38 4.96 -11.70
N ASN A 388 -11.29 3.94 -12.58
CA ASN A 388 -10.14 3.02 -12.64
C ASN A 388 -9.68 2.59 -11.24
N TYR A 389 -10.62 2.13 -10.42
CA TYR A 389 -10.38 1.80 -9.03
C TYR A 389 -9.21 0.82 -8.88
N LEU A 390 -8.35 1.08 -7.89
CA LEU A 390 -7.10 0.34 -7.63
C LEU A 390 -6.16 0.28 -8.84
N ASP A 391 -6.22 1.26 -9.73
CA ASP A 391 -5.47 1.33 -10.98
C ASP A 391 -5.66 0.15 -11.93
N THR A 392 -6.64 -0.72 -11.68
CA THR A 392 -6.77 -2.03 -12.32
C THR A 392 -8.17 -2.36 -12.80
N TYR A 393 -9.22 -1.81 -12.17
CA TYR A 393 -10.61 -2.11 -12.53
C TYR A 393 -11.01 -1.54 -13.88
N ASN A 394 -10.40 -0.44 -14.32
CA ASN A 394 -10.72 0.27 -15.56
C ASN A 394 -12.20 0.70 -15.68
N ASN A 395 -12.91 0.81 -14.56
CA ASN A 395 -14.27 1.31 -14.49
C ASN A 395 -14.34 2.82 -14.70
N LYS A 396 -15.52 3.31 -15.07
CA LYS A 396 -15.88 4.72 -14.94
C LYS A 396 -16.29 5.05 -13.51
N ALA A 397 -16.26 6.33 -13.18
CA ALA A 397 -16.95 6.88 -12.02
C ALA A 397 -18.20 7.63 -12.46
N ALA A 398 -19.13 7.81 -11.54
CA ALA A 398 -20.29 8.66 -11.76
C ALA A 398 -20.67 9.48 -10.53
N ILE A 399 -21.39 10.57 -10.77
CA ILE A 399 -22.12 11.37 -9.78
C ILE A 399 -23.58 11.51 -10.23
N LEU A 400 -24.47 11.70 -9.27
CA LEU A 400 -25.89 11.98 -9.53
C LEU A 400 -26.17 13.46 -9.31
N LYS A 401 -26.59 14.17 -10.36
CA LYS A 401 -27.13 15.53 -10.25
C LYS A 401 -28.65 15.48 -10.21
N TYR A 402 -29.23 15.98 -9.13
CA TYR A 402 -30.67 16.12 -8.98
C TYR A 402 -31.06 17.59 -8.96
N GLU A 403 -31.76 18.03 -10.01
CA GLU A 403 -32.25 19.40 -10.17
C GLU A 403 -33.56 19.38 -10.98
N ASN A 404 -34.49 20.29 -10.67
CA ASN A 404 -35.76 20.42 -11.39
C ASN A 404 -36.55 19.09 -11.52
N ASN A 405 -36.53 18.26 -10.47
CA ASN A 405 -37.12 16.91 -10.45
C ASN A 405 -36.53 15.93 -11.48
N VAL A 406 -35.34 16.21 -12.02
CA VAL A 406 -34.63 15.34 -12.97
C VAL A 406 -33.38 14.80 -12.32
N MET A 407 -33.19 13.48 -12.39
CA MET A 407 -31.95 12.81 -12.02
C MET A 407 -31.08 12.61 -13.25
N ASN A 408 -29.89 13.20 -13.22
CA ASN A 408 -28.92 13.13 -14.30
C ASN A 408 -27.62 12.51 -13.79
N ILE A 409 -27.26 11.35 -14.33
CA ILE A 409 -25.99 10.70 -14.03
C ILE A 409 -24.89 11.28 -14.92
N ARG A 410 -23.86 11.84 -14.31
CA ARG A 410 -22.66 12.33 -15.02
C ARG A 410 -21.51 11.38 -14.75
N GLN A 411 -21.04 10.70 -15.80
CA GLN A 411 -19.90 9.80 -15.73
C GLN A 411 -18.60 10.53 -16.05
N PHE A 412 -17.49 10.07 -15.48
CA PHE A 412 -16.15 10.54 -15.79
C PHE A 412 -15.10 9.41 -15.69
N ASN A 413 -13.96 9.62 -16.34
CA ASN A 413 -12.84 8.68 -16.36
C ASN A 413 -11.75 9.13 -15.39
N MET A 414 -10.78 8.26 -15.14
CA MET A 414 -9.65 8.56 -14.26
C MET A 414 -8.75 9.68 -14.78
N THR A 415 -8.08 10.32 -13.84
CA THR A 415 -7.08 11.35 -14.03
C THR A 415 -5.73 10.81 -13.57
N PRO A 416 -4.63 11.04 -14.33
CA PRO A 416 -3.30 10.63 -13.89
C PRO A 416 -2.95 11.22 -12.51
N HIS A 417 -2.36 10.40 -11.66
CA HIS A 417 -1.85 10.80 -10.35
C HIS A 417 -0.37 10.43 -10.19
N PRO A 418 0.36 11.06 -9.25
CA PRO A 418 1.71 10.66 -8.88
C PRO A 418 1.76 9.20 -8.41
N TYR A 419 2.84 8.53 -8.74
CA TYR A 419 3.06 7.14 -8.39
C TYR A 419 3.68 7.00 -7.01
N TRP A 420 3.12 6.11 -6.19
CA TRP A 420 3.67 5.68 -4.92
C TRP A 420 3.96 4.19 -4.98
N LEU A 421 5.09 3.77 -4.40
CA LEU A 421 5.35 2.36 -4.15
C LEU A 421 4.36 1.84 -3.09
N PRO A 422 4.00 0.54 -3.13
CA PRO A 422 3.19 -0.08 -2.10
C PRO A 422 3.71 0.22 -0.68
N ASP A 423 2.78 0.43 0.26
CA ASP A 423 3.06 0.80 1.65
C ASP A 423 3.92 2.06 1.85
N PHE A 424 3.94 2.97 0.86
CA PHE A 424 4.75 4.20 0.89
C PHE A 424 6.25 3.93 1.11
N MET A 425 6.72 2.77 0.66
CA MET A 425 8.11 2.35 0.77
C MET A 425 9.04 3.25 -0.05
N ASP A 426 10.19 3.61 0.52
CA ASP A 426 11.21 4.35 -0.22
C ASP A 426 11.99 3.43 -1.18
N VAL A 427 12.60 4.04 -2.19
CA VAL A 427 13.31 3.31 -3.25
C VAL A 427 14.53 2.53 -2.74
N PHE A 428 15.13 2.89 -1.60
CA PHE A 428 16.23 2.11 -1.03
C PHE A 428 15.70 0.86 -0.37
N THR A 429 14.70 0.97 0.51
CA THR A 429 14.05 -0.20 1.11
C THR A 429 13.55 -1.17 0.04
N TRP A 430 12.99 -0.65 -1.07
CA TRP A 430 12.54 -1.47 -2.18
C TRP A 430 13.67 -2.15 -2.95
N SER A 431 14.72 -1.41 -3.32
CA SER A 431 15.75 -1.90 -4.25
C SER A 431 16.88 -2.67 -3.59
N LEU A 432 17.19 -2.39 -2.31
CA LEU A 432 18.34 -2.94 -1.62
C LEU A 432 18.35 -4.49 -1.58
N PRO A 433 17.22 -5.20 -1.36
CA PRO A 433 17.19 -6.66 -1.44
C PRO A 433 17.60 -7.19 -2.82
N PHE A 434 17.15 -6.54 -3.89
CA PHE A 434 17.50 -6.92 -5.27
C PHE A 434 18.97 -6.65 -5.58
N VAL A 435 19.50 -5.51 -5.12
CA VAL A 435 20.94 -5.20 -5.26
C VAL A 435 21.77 -6.25 -4.54
N GLY A 436 21.39 -6.63 -3.32
CA GLY A 436 22.05 -7.70 -2.56
C GLY A 436 22.02 -9.06 -3.27
N GLU A 437 20.85 -9.45 -3.81
CA GLU A 437 20.69 -10.67 -4.63
C GLU A 437 21.66 -10.66 -5.82
N LYS A 438 21.65 -9.58 -6.62
CA LYS A 438 22.41 -9.51 -7.87
C LYS A 438 23.92 -9.38 -7.67
N VAL A 439 24.35 -8.60 -6.69
CA VAL A 439 25.78 -8.54 -6.33
C VAL A 439 26.27 -9.90 -5.86
N THR A 440 25.46 -10.63 -5.09
CA THR A 440 25.87 -11.98 -4.69
C THR A 440 25.89 -12.94 -5.87
N GLU A 441 24.84 -12.97 -6.69
CA GLU A 441 24.79 -13.83 -7.87
C GLU A 441 26.03 -13.62 -8.75
N MET A 442 26.43 -12.36 -8.94
CA MET A 442 27.67 -11.99 -9.63
C MET A 442 28.91 -12.56 -8.92
N LEU A 443 29.04 -12.39 -7.60
CA LEU A 443 30.19 -12.90 -6.85
C LEU A 443 30.27 -14.43 -6.87
N VAL A 444 29.15 -15.13 -6.76
CA VAL A 444 29.08 -16.59 -6.87
C VAL A 444 29.48 -17.03 -8.26
N ALA A 445 28.99 -16.38 -9.31
CA ALA A 445 29.38 -16.67 -10.68
C ALA A 445 30.89 -16.49 -10.89
N ILE A 446 31.49 -15.44 -10.32
CA ILE A 446 32.95 -15.21 -10.36
C ILE A 446 33.70 -16.32 -9.61
N LEU A 447 33.22 -16.73 -8.44
CA LEU A 447 33.87 -17.80 -7.65
C LEU A 447 33.78 -19.17 -8.32
N ASN A 448 32.67 -19.45 -9.02
CA ASN A 448 32.46 -20.69 -9.77
C ASN A 448 33.31 -20.81 -11.05
N ILE A 449 34.10 -19.79 -11.40
CA ILE A 449 35.11 -19.88 -12.46
C ILE A 449 36.27 -20.82 -12.04
N CYS A 450 36.48 -21.04 -10.74
CA CYS A 450 37.50 -21.98 -10.24
C CYS A 450 37.01 -23.43 -10.39
N THR A 451 37.81 -24.32 -10.98
CA THR A 451 37.48 -25.74 -11.20
C THR A 451 37.72 -26.59 -9.93
N GLU A 452 37.05 -27.74 -9.82
CA GLU A 452 37.29 -28.73 -8.74
C GLU A 452 38.78 -29.15 -8.67
N ASP A 453 39.47 -29.21 -9.81
CA ASP A 453 40.91 -29.50 -9.91
C ASP A 453 41.82 -28.48 -9.18
N GLU A 454 41.38 -27.23 -9.02
CA GLU A 454 42.09 -26.19 -8.24
C GLU A 454 41.81 -26.27 -6.73
N LEU A 455 40.77 -27.00 -6.32
CA LEU A 455 40.38 -27.24 -4.93
C LEU A 455 40.96 -28.55 -4.38
N GLU A 456 41.17 -29.56 -5.22
CA GLU A 456 41.67 -30.88 -4.82
C GLU A 456 43.19 -30.97 -4.65
N ASN A 457 43.95 -30.02 -5.24
CA ASN A 457 45.40 -30.00 -5.08
C ASN A 457 45.83 -29.28 -3.78
N ASP A 458 46.08 -30.10 -2.76
CA ASP A 458 46.75 -29.87 -1.47
C ASP A 458 45.91 -29.25 -0.33
N THR A 459 45.23 -30.13 0.43
CA THR A 459 44.88 -29.87 1.83
C THR A 459 45.43 -30.99 2.73
N PRO A 460 46.64 -30.86 3.33
CA PRO A 460 47.01 -31.72 4.45
C PRO A 460 46.23 -31.29 5.68
N VAL A 461 45.33 -32.19 6.12
CA VAL A 461 44.56 -32.13 7.36
C VAL A 461 45.52 -32.04 8.55
N ILE A 462 45.35 -31.02 9.39
CA ILE A 462 46.13 -30.83 10.62
C ILE A 462 45.53 -31.73 11.70
N GLU A 463 46.02 -32.96 11.84
CA GLU A 463 45.81 -33.80 13.03
C GLU A 463 46.89 -33.59 14.12
N GLU A 464 47.87 -32.70 13.91
CA GLU A 464 49.03 -32.56 14.81
C GLU A 464 48.93 -31.43 15.86
N LEU A 465 47.73 -30.90 16.16
CA LEU A 465 47.55 -29.85 17.18
C LEU A 465 46.67 -30.22 18.38
N VAL A 466 46.24 -31.48 18.50
CA VAL A 466 45.57 -31.96 19.72
C VAL A 466 46.48 -32.95 20.44
N GLY A 467 47.32 -32.46 21.34
CA GLY A 467 48.19 -33.34 22.12
C GLY A 467 49.14 -32.67 23.10
N THR A 468 48.60 -32.20 24.23
CA THR A 468 49.23 -32.17 25.57
C THR A 468 50.40 -31.22 25.87
N ASP A 469 50.15 -30.38 26.88
CA ASP A 469 51.09 -29.69 27.77
C ASP A 469 52.47 -30.34 27.96
N LYS A 470 53.55 -29.54 27.83
CA LYS A 470 54.60 -29.42 28.87
C LYS A 470 55.63 -28.32 28.59
N LYS A 471 56.08 -27.72 29.70
CA LYS A 471 57.03 -26.60 29.86
C LYS A 471 58.48 -26.91 29.41
N LEU A 472 59.11 -25.88 28.81
CA LEU A 472 60.50 -25.35 28.88
C LEU A 472 61.75 -26.29 28.77
N PRO A 473 62.89 -25.77 28.27
CA PRO A 473 63.93 -26.54 27.60
C PRO A 473 65.12 -26.92 28.49
N GLN A 474 65.92 -27.91 28.06
CA GLN A 474 67.34 -28.00 28.42
C GLN A 474 68.19 -28.78 27.42
N ALA A 475 69.48 -28.43 27.43
CA ALA A 475 70.51 -28.62 26.42
C ALA A 475 71.17 -30.02 26.37
N GLY A 476 71.85 -30.30 25.25
CA GLY A 476 72.89 -31.32 25.08
C GLY A 476 72.99 -31.74 23.62
N LYS A 477 74.00 -31.29 22.85
CA LYS A 477 75.25 -32.01 22.50
C LYS A 477 74.98 -33.44 21.99
N SER A 478 75.39 -33.88 20.80
CA SER A 478 76.67 -33.72 20.11
C SER A 478 76.65 -34.45 18.74
N GLU A 479 77.47 -33.97 17.77
CA GLU A 479 78.46 -34.70 16.92
C GLU A 479 78.08 -36.08 16.32
N ALA A 480 78.41 -36.51 15.09
CA ALA A 480 79.34 -36.09 14.04
C ALA A 480 79.01 -36.83 12.71
N ALA A 481 79.63 -36.36 11.62
CA ALA A 481 79.58 -36.80 10.22
C ALA A 481 80.59 -37.96 9.90
N PRO A 482 81.00 -38.30 8.64
CA PRO A 482 80.35 -38.30 7.30
C PRO A 482 80.62 -39.57 6.41
N GLN A 483 80.06 -39.58 5.18
CA GLN A 483 80.55 -40.18 3.89
C GLN A 483 79.94 -41.53 3.37
N PRO A 484 80.07 -41.90 2.06
CA PRO A 484 79.47 -41.22 0.88
C PRO A 484 78.90 -42.17 -0.22
N ALA A 485 78.13 -41.58 -1.16
CA ALA A 485 77.79 -42.00 -2.55
C ALA A 485 76.87 -43.25 -2.72
N THR A 486 75.82 -43.25 -3.56
CA THR A 486 75.75 -42.89 -4.99
C THR A 486 74.32 -42.58 -5.51
N SER A 487 74.24 -41.60 -6.44
CA SER A 487 73.34 -41.47 -7.62
C SER A 487 71.80 -41.52 -7.53
N ALA A 488 71.12 -40.37 -7.72
CA ALA A 488 70.24 -40.05 -8.87
C ALA A 488 69.50 -38.68 -8.71
N SER A 489 69.16 -38.05 -9.84
CA SER A 489 68.75 -36.66 -10.18
C SER A 489 67.44 -36.05 -9.58
N PRO A 490 67.17 -34.73 -9.76
CA PRO A 490 66.55 -33.84 -8.76
C PRO A 490 65.15 -33.29 -9.11
N LYS A 491 64.41 -32.73 -8.13
CA LYS A 491 63.50 -31.57 -8.30
C LYS A 491 63.41 -30.74 -7.01
N HIS A 492 63.88 -29.49 -7.05
CA HIS A 492 63.64 -28.46 -6.05
C HIS A 492 62.42 -27.62 -6.46
N ALA A 493 61.40 -27.53 -5.60
CA ALA A 493 60.41 -26.45 -5.58
C ALA A 493 60.51 -25.75 -4.21
N SER A 494 60.40 -24.42 -4.17
CA SER A 494 60.81 -23.60 -3.01
C SER A 494 59.69 -23.45 -1.96
N ILE A 495 60.06 -23.59 -0.69
CA ILE A 495 59.17 -23.56 0.50
C ILE A 495 58.41 -22.23 0.69
N LEU A 496 58.90 -21.12 0.12
CA LEU A 496 58.26 -19.80 0.22
C LEU A 496 56.99 -19.68 -0.65
N ASP A 497 56.91 -20.45 -1.73
CA ASP A 497 55.75 -20.48 -2.64
C ASP A 497 54.56 -21.18 -1.96
N ASP A 498 54.85 -22.17 -1.12
CA ASP A 498 53.88 -22.97 -0.37
C ASP A 498 53.16 -22.19 0.73
N GLU A 499 53.84 -21.22 1.38
CA GLU A 499 53.24 -20.41 2.44
C GLU A 499 52.29 -19.34 1.89
N HIS A 500 52.65 -18.73 0.76
CA HIS A 500 51.76 -17.85 -0.01
C HIS A 500 50.54 -18.60 -0.55
N ARG A 501 50.73 -19.82 -1.03
CA ARG A 501 49.66 -20.71 -1.51
C ARG A 501 48.73 -21.14 -0.36
N ARG A 502 49.26 -21.50 0.81
CA ARG A 502 48.49 -21.81 2.03
C ARG A 502 47.70 -20.61 2.54
N LYS A 503 48.28 -19.41 2.51
CA LYS A 503 47.59 -18.17 2.90
C LYS A 503 46.47 -17.80 1.92
N ALA A 504 46.68 -18.01 0.62
CA ALA A 504 45.66 -17.84 -0.41
C ALA A 504 44.50 -18.84 -0.21
N LEU A 505 44.80 -20.12 0.05
CA LEU A 505 43.80 -21.16 0.32
C LEU A 505 42.99 -20.86 1.59
N ARG A 506 43.65 -20.43 2.69
CA ARG A 506 42.97 -20.03 3.93
C ARG A 506 42.08 -18.81 3.74
N ASN A 507 42.52 -17.82 2.96
CA ASN A 507 41.69 -16.68 2.57
C ASN A 507 40.51 -17.10 1.66
N LYS A 508 40.69 -18.13 0.82
CA LYS A 508 39.66 -18.71 -0.05
C LYS A 508 38.61 -19.48 0.77
N ILE A 509 39.02 -20.29 1.74
CA ILE A 509 38.11 -20.97 2.68
C ILE A 509 37.35 -19.97 3.56
N LEU A 510 38.02 -18.91 4.04
CA LEU A 510 37.37 -17.82 4.76
C LEU A 510 36.40 -17.04 3.87
N ALA A 511 36.70 -16.88 2.57
CA ALA A 511 35.80 -16.29 1.59
C ALA A 511 34.59 -17.18 1.34
N VAL A 512 34.76 -18.49 1.16
CA VAL A 512 33.67 -19.47 1.00
C VAL A 512 32.81 -19.55 2.27
N ALA A 513 33.40 -19.54 3.46
CA ALA A 513 32.67 -19.51 4.73
C ALA A 513 31.96 -18.17 4.98
N LYS A 514 32.49 -17.06 4.47
CA LYS A 514 31.78 -15.76 4.43
C LYS A 514 30.65 -15.78 3.41
N VAL A 515 30.84 -16.38 2.24
CA VAL A 515 29.83 -16.56 1.20
C VAL A 515 28.72 -17.50 1.66
N SER A 516 29.02 -18.56 2.42
CA SER A 516 28.01 -19.45 3.00
C SER A 516 27.17 -18.75 4.08
N ARG A 517 27.78 -17.91 4.92
CA ARG A 517 27.05 -17.03 5.86
C ARG A 517 26.27 -15.93 5.14
N MET A 518 26.81 -15.41 4.05
CA MET A 518 26.09 -14.52 3.15
C MET A 518 24.91 -15.27 2.52
N TYR A 519 25.04 -16.55 2.15
CA TYR A 519 24.01 -17.39 1.55
C TYR A 519 22.83 -17.65 2.51
N SER A 520 23.09 -17.83 3.80
CA SER A 520 22.02 -17.91 4.81
C SER A 520 21.27 -16.59 4.98
N VAL A 521 21.98 -15.46 4.99
CA VAL A 521 21.37 -14.11 4.99
C VAL A 521 20.63 -13.84 3.67
N LEU A 522 21.17 -14.30 2.54
CA LEU A 522 20.55 -14.18 1.22
C LEU A 522 19.35 -15.07 1.05
N ARG A 523 19.21 -16.17 1.79
CA ARG A 523 18.00 -16.98 1.80
C ARG A 523 16.86 -16.23 2.50
N GLU A 524 17.16 -15.50 3.57
CA GLU A 524 16.22 -14.56 4.19
C GLU A 524 15.89 -13.39 3.25
N GLU A 525 16.89 -12.81 2.58
CA GLU A 525 16.68 -11.74 1.59
C GLU A 525 15.98 -12.24 0.32
N THR A 526 16.17 -13.48 -0.12
CA THR A 526 15.45 -14.08 -1.28
C THR A 526 13.98 -14.22 -0.96
N ASN A 527 13.63 -14.57 0.28
CA ASN A 527 12.23 -14.59 0.73
C ASN A 527 11.64 -13.18 0.77
N LYS A 528 12.41 -12.16 1.19
CA LYS A 528 11.99 -10.75 1.11
C LYS A 528 11.85 -10.26 -0.32
N VAL A 529 12.76 -10.64 -1.22
CA VAL A 529 12.69 -10.33 -2.64
C VAL A 529 11.48 -11.01 -3.28
N GLN A 530 11.21 -12.28 -2.95
CA GLN A 530 10.01 -12.96 -3.43
C GLN A 530 8.75 -12.28 -2.91
N PHE A 531 8.71 -11.93 -1.62
CA PHE A 531 7.63 -11.16 -1.03
C PHE A 531 7.42 -9.81 -1.74
N LEU A 532 8.49 -9.04 -2.01
CA LEU A 532 8.42 -7.76 -2.73
C LEU A 532 8.04 -7.93 -4.21
N LYS A 533 8.46 -9.03 -4.85
CA LYS A 533 8.02 -9.40 -6.21
C LYS A 533 6.51 -9.71 -6.22
N ASP A 534 6.04 -10.43 -5.21
CA ASP A 534 4.62 -10.80 -5.06
C ASP A 534 3.77 -9.57 -4.72
N HIS A 535 4.26 -8.67 -3.86
CA HIS A 535 3.62 -7.39 -3.51
C HIS A 535 3.54 -6.41 -4.70
N ASN A 536 4.37 -6.64 -5.73
CA ASN A 536 4.40 -5.84 -6.96
C ASN A 536 3.74 -6.56 -8.15
N SER A 537 2.95 -7.62 -7.91
CA SER A 537 2.23 -8.38 -8.95
C SER A 537 1.12 -7.60 -9.67
N GLY A 538 1.10 -6.27 -9.56
CA GLY A 538 0.36 -5.36 -10.43
C GLY A 538 0.98 -5.33 -11.83
N VAL A 539 0.82 -6.43 -12.57
CA VAL A 539 1.04 -6.66 -14.01
C VAL A 539 2.33 -6.08 -14.62
N LEU A 540 3.31 -6.96 -14.81
CA LEU A 540 3.96 -7.17 -16.12
C LEU A 540 4.53 -8.60 -16.16
N PRO A 541 3.79 -9.58 -16.72
CA PRO A 541 4.35 -10.91 -16.89
C PRO A 541 5.46 -10.88 -17.94
N ARG A 542 6.63 -11.41 -17.57
CA ARG A 542 7.67 -11.78 -18.56
C ARG A 542 7.06 -12.77 -19.54
N GLY A 543 6.81 -12.33 -20.77
CA GLY A 543 6.23 -13.17 -21.84
C GLY A 543 5.00 -12.60 -22.57
N ALA A 544 4.51 -11.41 -22.22
CA ALA A 544 3.32 -10.82 -22.86
C ALA A 544 3.47 -10.40 -24.34
N LEU A 545 4.63 -10.64 -24.97
CA LEU A 545 4.86 -10.38 -26.40
C LEU A 545 4.94 -11.66 -27.26
N SER A 546 4.73 -12.85 -26.69
CA SER A 546 4.90 -14.12 -27.43
C SER A 546 3.62 -14.83 -27.85
N ASN A 547 2.44 -14.42 -27.38
CA ASN A 547 1.21 -15.19 -27.59
C ASN A 547 0.18 -14.42 -28.42
N GLY A 548 0.41 -14.32 -29.74
CA GLY A 548 -0.49 -13.66 -30.70
C GLY A 548 -1.99 -13.99 -30.55
N VAL A 549 -2.58 -14.72 -31.50
CA VAL A 549 -4.04 -14.86 -31.62
C VAL A 549 -4.62 -15.91 -30.64
N LYS A 550 -4.24 -15.85 -29.36
CA LYS A 550 -4.80 -16.61 -28.23
C LYS A 550 -5.35 -15.65 -27.14
N GLY A 551 -6.24 -14.70 -27.39
CA GLY A 551 -7.20 -14.59 -28.49
C GLY A 551 -8.52 -15.32 -28.25
N LEU A 552 -8.76 -15.98 -27.11
CA LEU A 552 -10.08 -16.59 -26.85
C LEU A 552 -10.51 -16.72 -25.36
N ASP A 553 -9.65 -16.47 -24.36
CA ASP A 553 -10.06 -16.45 -22.93
C ASP A 553 -10.63 -15.09 -22.49
N GLU A 554 -10.88 -14.19 -23.45
CA GLU A 554 -11.59 -12.90 -23.34
C GLU A 554 -13.12 -13.08 -23.18
N ALA A 555 -13.56 -13.81 -22.15
CA ALA A 555 -14.99 -13.90 -21.79
C ALA A 555 -15.33 -13.20 -20.45
N LEU A 556 -14.34 -12.75 -19.69
CA LEU A 556 -14.51 -11.86 -18.53
C LEU A 556 -13.97 -10.47 -18.87
N SER A 557 -14.77 -9.43 -18.63
CA SER A 557 -14.30 -8.04 -18.74
C SER A 557 -13.12 -7.81 -17.78
N THR A 558 -12.21 -6.90 -18.13
CA THR A 558 -11.05 -6.55 -17.28
C THR A 558 -11.51 -6.16 -15.86
N PHE A 559 -12.68 -5.52 -15.76
CA PHE A 559 -13.36 -5.19 -14.52
C PHE A 559 -13.68 -6.42 -13.65
N GLU A 560 -14.41 -7.41 -14.17
CA GLU A 560 -14.82 -8.58 -13.39
C GLU A 560 -13.61 -9.40 -12.90
N ARG A 561 -12.54 -9.45 -13.71
CA ARG A 561 -11.28 -10.07 -13.28
C ARG A 561 -10.66 -9.31 -12.11
N ALA A 562 -10.58 -7.98 -12.18
CA ALA A 562 -10.04 -7.16 -11.09
C ALA A 562 -10.89 -7.29 -9.82
N ARG A 563 -12.21 -7.18 -9.96
CA ARG A 563 -13.19 -7.37 -8.87
C ARG A 563 -13.04 -8.72 -8.17
N LYS A 564 -12.88 -9.80 -8.94
CA LYS A 564 -12.69 -11.14 -8.37
C LYS A 564 -11.38 -11.28 -7.57
N HIS A 565 -10.30 -10.65 -8.05
CA HIS A 565 -9.02 -10.66 -7.33
C HIS A 565 -9.09 -9.86 -6.02
N ASP A 566 -9.95 -8.85 -5.98
CA ASP A 566 -10.08 -7.93 -4.87
C ASP A 566 -11.16 -8.32 -3.84
N LEU A 567 -11.99 -9.32 -4.15
CA LEU A 567 -13.11 -9.76 -3.30
C LEU A 567 -12.74 -10.06 -1.84
N ILE A 568 -11.48 -10.45 -1.56
CA ILE A 568 -10.99 -10.67 -0.20
C ILE A 568 -10.89 -9.35 0.58
N ASN A 569 -10.49 -8.27 -0.09
CA ASN A 569 -10.37 -6.94 0.50
C ASN A 569 -11.72 -6.23 0.66
N GLU A 570 -12.77 -6.76 0.05
CA GLU A 570 -14.15 -6.28 0.22
C GLU A 570 -14.82 -6.83 1.49
N LYS A 571 -14.17 -7.77 2.19
CA LYS A 571 -14.64 -8.36 3.46
C LYS A 571 -14.28 -7.50 4.65
N LEU A 572 -15.09 -7.61 5.70
CA LEU A 572 -14.69 -7.16 7.04
C LEU A 572 -13.40 -7.90 7.43
N PRO A 573 -12.30 -7.18 7.72
CA PRO A 573 -11.06 -7.81 8.14
C PRO A 573 -11.24 -8.58 9.45
N PRO A 574 -10.43 -9.62 9.70
CA PRO A 574 -10.43 -10.30 10.99
C PRO A 574 -10.16 -9.32 12.14
N SER A 575 -10.72 -9.58 13.32
CA SER A 575 -10.48 -8.75 14.50
C SER A 575 -8.99 -8.70 14.86
N LEU A 576 -8.55 -7.63 15.53
CA LEU A 576 -7.15 -7.49 15.95
C LEU A 576 -6.67 -8.67 16.83
N ASP A 577 -7.56 -9.27 17.61
CA ASP A 577 -7.21 -10.41 18.46
C ASP A 577 -7.14 -11.72 17.66
N GLU A 578 -7.97 -11.89 16.62
CA GLU A 578 -7.83 -12.97 15.65
C GLU A 578 -6.51 -12.85 14.89
N LEU A 579 -6.16 -11.66 14.39
CA LEU A 579 -4.88 -11.39 13.74
C LEU A 579 -3.68 -11.70 14.65
N LYS A 580 -3.71 -11.30 15.92
CA LYS A 580 -2.66 -11.65 16.89
C LYS A 580 -2.54 -13.16 17.07
N ASN A 581 -3.67 -13.87 17.16
CA ASN A 581 -3.69 -15.32 17.32
C ASN A 581 -3.19 -16.05 16.06
N GLU A 582 -3.55 -15.56 14.87
CA GLU A 582 -3.07 -16.09 13.59
C GLU A 582 -1.57 -15.87 13.42
N ASN A 583 -1.07 -14.66 13.71
CA ASN A 583 0.35 -14.36 13.70
C ASN A 583 1.11 -15.26 14.67
N LYS A 584 0.59 -15.45 15.88
CA LYS A 584 1.18 -16.39 16.85
C LYS A 584 1.27 -17.81 16.29
N LYS A 585 0.18 -18.33 15.72
CA LYS A 585 0.16 -19.66 15.07
C LYS A 585 1.12 -19.75 13.88
N TYR A 586 1.26 -18.68 13.09
CA TYR A 586 2.21 -18.61 11.98
C TYR A 586 3.65 -18.71 12.50
N TYR A 587 4.02 -17.91 13.48
CA TYR A 587 5.36 -17.95 14.07
C TYR A 587 5.65 -19.29 14.74
N GLU A 588 4.69 -19.90 15.43
CA GLU A 588 4.83 -21.26 15.99
C GLU A 588 5.12 -22.30 14.90
N LYS A 589 4.42 -22.25 13.76
CA LYS A 589 4.68 -23.14 12.61
C LYS A 589 6.03 -22.90 11.96
N VAL A 590 6.44 -21.64 11.80
CA VAL A 590 7.77 -21.30 11.27
C VAL A 590 8.85 -21.84 12.21
N TRP A 591 8.67 -21.64 13.52
CA TRP A 591 9.62 -22.09 14.54
C TRP A 591 9.75 -23.62 14.58
N GLN A 592 8.63 -24.36 14.44
CA GLN A 592 8.63 -25.81 14.29
C GLN A 592 9.37 -26.28 13.03
N LYS A 593 9.15 -25.65 11.87
CA LYS A 593 9.85 -25.99 10.62
C LYS A 593 11.35 -25.77 10.70
N VAL A 594 11.79 -24.71 11.40
CA VAL A 594 13.22 -24.45 11.64
C VAL A 594 13.81 -25.56 12.51
N HIS A 595 13.15 -25.93 13.61
CA HIS A 595 13.63 -27.00 14.49
C HIS A 595 13.64 -28.40 13.83
N GLU A 596 12.64 -28.72 13.01
CA GLU A 596 12.61 -29.97 12.25
C GLU A 596 13.70 -30.03 11.18
N HIS A 597 14.09 -28.88 10.62
CA HIS A 597 15.17 -28.78 9.65
C HIS A 597 16.55 -28.88 10.34
N ASP A 598 16.73 -28.25 11.50
CA ASP A 598 17.97 -28.33 12.28
C ASP A 598 18.17 -29.75 12.83
N ALA A 599 17.12 -30.42 13.31
CA ALA A 599 17.17 -31.81 13.72
C ALA A 599 17.50 -32.79 12.57
N LYS A 600 17.15 -32.45 11.32
CA LYS A 600 17.51 -33.21 10.11
C LYS A 600 18.94 -32.96 9.64
N ASN A 601 19.52 -31.81 9.99
CA ASN A 601 20.91 -31.48 9.67
C ASN A 601 21.89 -31.99 10.73
N ASP A 602 21.48 -32.10 11.99
CA ASP A 602 22.28 -32.71 13.07
C ASP A 602 22.29 -34.25 13.02
N SER A 603 21.51 -34.86 12.13
CA SER A 603 21.43 -36.32 11.93
C SER A 603 22.11 -36.83 10.65
N LYS A 604 22.84 -35.97 9.94
CA LYS A 604 23.78 -36.32 8.86
C LYS A 604 25.19 -35.91 9.27
#